data_AF-A0A5N5T9N8-F1
#
_entry.id   AF-A0A5N5T9N8-F1
#
_cell.length_a   1.000
_cell.length_b   1.000
_cell.length_c   1.000
_cell.angle_alpha   90.00
_cell.angle_beta   90.00
_cell.angle_gamma   90.00
#
_symmetry.space_group_name_H-M   'P 1'
#
loop_
_entity.id
_entity.type
_entity.pdbx_description
1 polymer ?
#
loop_
_entity_poly.entity_id
_entity_poly.type
_entity_poly.pdbx_seq_one_letter_code
_entity_poly.pdbx_strand_id
1 'polypeptide(L)'
;DVDDIDLYTGGMAEKPIKDGLVGPTFACIISDQFIRLKRGDRFWYENDSGPYPFTKDQLREIHHTTLSRILCDTIPDLGSIQKWPLRKFDTNNPRLPCSSNTIPRFSLAEWEEGDI
;
A
#
# COMPACT_ATOMS: atom_id res chain seq x y z
N ASP A 1 -14.66 -35.86 -1.37
CA ASP A 1 -13.56 -35.87 -0.38
C ASP A 1 -13.16 -34.42 -0.09
N VAL A 2 -12.31 -34.16 0.90
CA VAL A 2 -11.68 -32.83 1.07
C VAL A 2 -10.82 -32.46 -0.14
N ASP A 3 -10.25 -33.46 -0.82
CA ASP A 3 -9.43 -33.29 -2.03
C ASP A 3 -10.24 -32.86 -3.26
N ASP A 4 -11.58 -32.97 -3.22
CA ASP A 4 -12.46 -32.52 -4.31
C ASP A 4 -12.94 -31.07 -4.12
N ILE A 5 -12.55 -30.40 -3.04
CA ILE A 5 -12.95 -29.02 -2.76
C ILE A 5 -12.11 -28.07 -3.60
N ASP A 6 -12.78 -27.26 -4.43
CA ASP A 6 -12.11 -26.17 -5.16
C ASP A 6 -11.38 -25.23 -4.21
N LEU A 7 -10.11 -24.92 -4.51
CA LEU A 7 -9.24 -24.07 -3.69
C LEU A 7 -9.91 -22.75 -3.30
N TYR A 8 -10.61 -22.11 -4.25
CA TYR A 8 -11.25 -20.82 -3.98
C TYR A 8 -12.34 -20.96 -2.91
N THR A 9 -13.24 -21.92 -3.09
CA THR A 9 -14.35 -22.21 -2.18
C THR A 9 -13.83 -22.65 -0.80
N GLY A 10 -12.83 -23.55 -0.77
CA GLY A 10 -12.20 -24.02 0.46
C GLY A 10 -11.51 -22.90 1.23
N GLY A 11 -10.67 -22.11 0.56
CA GLY A 11 -9.94 -21.02 1.20
C GLY A 11 -10.83 -19.88 1.70
N MET A 12 -11.94 -19.58 1.01
CA MET A 12 -12.94 -18.61 1.49
C MET A 12 -13.73 -19.11 2.71
N ALA A 13 -13.85 -20.43 2.89
CA ALA A 13 -14.57 -21.03 4.00
C ALA A 13 -13.74 -21.09 5.30
N GLU A 14 -12.44 -20.86 5.24
CA GLU A 14 -11.57 -20.85 6.42
C GLU A 14 -11.81 -19.63 7.32
N LYS A 15 -11.63 -19.82 8.64
CA LYS A 15 -11.69 -18.71 9.59
C LYS A 15 -10.47 -17.79 9.41
N PRO A 16 -10.66 -16.46 9.40
CA PRO A 16 -9.54 -15.53 9.31
C PRO A 16 -8.50 -15.73 10.41
N ILE A 17 -7.23 -15.53 10.06
CA ILE A 17 -6.14 -15.43 11.04
C ILE A 17 -6.32 -14.19 11.94
N LYS A 18 -5.68 -14.17 13.11
CA LYS A 18 -5.72 -13.01 14.01
C LYS A 18 -5.26 -11.74 13.27
N ASP A 19 -6.07 -10.68 13.37
CA ASP A 19 -5.84 -9.38 12.73
C ASP A 19 -5.76 -9.41 11.18
N GLY A 20 -6.16 -10.53 10.54
CA GLY A 20 -6.22 -10.70 9.10
C GLY A 20 -7.65 -10.83 8.56
N LEU A 21 -7.79 -10.86 7.24
CA LEU A 21 -9.08 -10.99 6.54
C LEU A 21 -9.30 -12.35 5.88
N VAL A 22 -8.26 -13.19 5.81
CA VAL A 22 -8.29 -14.50 5.12
C VAL A 22 -7.80 -15.61 6.05
N GLY A 23 -8.21 -16.83 5.76
CA GLY A 23 -7.76 -18.02 6.47
C GLY A 23 -6.29 -18.39 6.20
N PRO A 24 -5.75 -19.36 6.96
CA PRO A 24 -4.35 -19.78 6.87
C PRO A 24 -3.88 -20.15 5.45
N THR A 25 -4.70 -20.83 4.65
CA THR A 25 -4.33 -21.28 3.31
C THR A 25 -4.12 -20.09 2.38
N PHE A 26 -5.08 -19.17 2.32
CA PHE A 26 -4.94 -17.95 1.53
C PHE A 26 -3.89 -17.01 2.09
N ALA A 27 -3.72 -16.92 3.41
CA ALA A 27 -2.62 -16.13 3.99
C ALA A 27 -1.25 -16.63 3.49
N CYS A 28 -1.05 -17.95 3.45
CA CYS A 28 0.15 -18.57 2.90
C CYS A 28 0.34 -18.26 1.41
N ILE A 29 -0.66 -18.55 0.58
CA ILE A 29 -0.58 -18.37 -0.88
C ILE A 29 -0.38 -16.90 -1.25
N ILE A 30 -1.16 -15.99 -0.66
CA ILE A 30 -1.07 -14.56 -0.92
C ILE A 30 0.29 -14.02 -0.50
N SER A 31 0.77 -14.37 0.71
CA SER A 31 2.06 -13.87 1.19
C SER A 31 3.24 -14.40 0.37
N ASP A 32 3.27 -15.69 0.02
CA ASP A 32 4.31 -16.27 -0.83
C ASP A 32 4.34 -15.55 -2.20
N GLN A 33 3.17 -15.30 -2.80
CA GLN A 33 3.10 -14.58 -4.07
C GLN A 33 3.59 -13.14 -3.95
N PHE A 34 3.20 -12.38 -2.93
CA PHE A 34 3.68 -11.00 -2.72
C PHE A 34 5.20 -10.96 -2.46
N ILE A 35 5.75 -11.92 -1.71
CA ILE A 35 7.20 -12.01 -1.48
C ILE A 35 7.94 -12.27 -2.80
N ARG A 36 7.44 -13.18 -3.63
CA ARG A 36 8.03 -13.47 -4.94
C ARG A 36 7.99 -12.27 -5.88
N LEU A 37 6.86 -11.54 -5.90
CA LEU A 37 6.74 -10.31 -6.68
C LEU A 37 7.76 -9.27 -6.23
N LYS A 38 7.87 -9.02 -4.92
CA LYS A 38 8.84 -8.06 -4.37
C LYS A 38 10.28 -8.44 -4.64
N ARG A 39 10.67 -9.69 -4.37
CA ARG A 39 12.08 -10.15 -4.49
C ARG A 39 12.51 -10.43 -5.93
N GLY A 40 11.57 -10.83 -6.79
CA GLY A 40 11.84 -11.13 -8.19
C GLY A 40 11.87 -9.89 -9.09
N ASP A 41 11.38 -8.75 -8.60
CA ASP A 41 11.37 -7.51 -9.37
C ASP A 41 12.70 -6.75 -9.23
N ARG A 42 13.46 -6.77 -10.32
CA ARG A 42 14.72 -6.02 -10.42
C ARG A 42 14.54 -4.50 -10.22
N PHE A 43 13.36 -3.96 -10.52
CA PHE A 43 13.00 -2.55 -10.37
C PHE A 43 12.13 -2.28 -9.15
N TRP A 44 12.04 -3.22 -8.20
CA TRP A 44 11.38 -2.96 -6.93
C TRP A 44 11.93 -1.66 -6.32
N TYR A 45 11.06 -0.73 -5.94
CA TYR A 45 11.47 0.65 -5.65
C TYR A 45 12.50 0.76 -4.51
N GLU A 46 12.48 -0.16 -3.54
CA GLU A 46 13.46 -0.18 -2.42
C GLU A 46 14.74 -0.96 -2.76
N ASN A 47 14.88 -1.49 -3.97
CA ASN A 47 16.05 -2.26 -4.37
C ASN A 47 17.23 -1.32 -4.66
N ASP A 48 18.13 -1.16 -3.69
CA ASP A 48 19.34 -0.34 -3.80
C ASP A 48 20.41 -0.91 -4.75
N SER A 49 20.30 -2.20 -5.06
CA SER A 49 21.24 -2.95 -5.91
C SER A 49 20.72 -3.09 -7.34
N GLY A 50 19.59 -2.44 -7.67
CA GLY A 50 18.98 -2.42 -9.00
C GLY A 50 19.75 -1.57 -10.01
N PRO A 51 19.32 -1.57 -11.28
CA PRO A 51 19.94 -0.77 -12.35
C PRO A 51 19.78 0.75 -12.16
N TYR A 52 18.67 1.17 -11.55
CA TYR A 52 18.27 2.57 -11.36
C TYR A 52 17.61 2.72 -9.97
N PRO A 53 18.38 2.61 -8.88
CA PRO A 53 17.83 2.75 -7.54
C PRO A 53 17.42 4.21 -7.29
N PHE A 54 16.33 4.41 -6.56
CA PHE A 54 16.02 5.71 -5.99
C PHE A 54 17.10 6.12 -4.98
N THR A 55 17.36 7.42 -4.86
CA THR A 55 18.21 7.94 -3.79
C THR A 55 17.52 7.77 -2.43
N LYS A 56 18.29 7.89 -1.34
CA LYS A 56 17.72 7.79 0.03
C LYS A 56 16.69 8.88 0.30
N ASP A 57 16.86 10.06 -0.28
CA ASP A 57 15.94 11.18 -0.09
C ASP A 57 14.67 11.01 -0.93
N GLN A 58 14.79 10.53 -2.17
CA GLN A 58 13.65 10.09 -2.97
C GLN A 58 12.83 8.99 -2.27
N LEU A 59 13.50 7.97 -1.72
CA LEU A 59 12.82 6.90 -0.96
C LEU A 59 12.10 7.43 0.27
N ARG A 60 12.70 8.37 0.99
CA ARG A 60 12.08 9.01 2.15
C ARG A 60 10.77 9.69 1.77
N GLU A 61 10.75 10.37 0.63
CA GLU A 61 9.55 11.05 0.14
C GLU A 61 8.49 10.06 -0.37
N ILE A 62 8.89 8.97 -1.03
CA ILE A 62 7.97 7.87 -1.37
C ILE A 62 7.34 7.28 -0.10
N HIS A 63 8.12 7.09 0.98
CA HIS A 63 7.63 6.54 2.25
C HIS A 63 6.64 7.48 2.96
N HIS A 64 6.68 8.79 2.69
CA HIS A 64 5.70 9.74 3.21
C HIS A 64 4.36 9.69 2.46
N THR A 65 4.30 9.06 1.29
CA THR A 65 3.07 8.97 0.50
C THR A 65 2.00 8.16 1.23
N THR A 66 0.76 8.65 1.18
CA THR A 66 -0.40 7.97 1.76
C THR A 66 -1.49 7.79 0.70
N LEU A 67 -2.28 6.72 0.81
CA LEU A 67 -3.43 6.53 -0.08
C LEU A 67 -4.43 7.69 0.04
N SER A 68 -4.59 8.27 1.23
CA SER A 68 -5.45 9.44 1.45
C SER A 68 -4.97 10.65 0.66
N ARG A 69 -3.65 10.89 0.58
CA ARG A 69 -3.10 11.94 -0.27
C ARG A 69 -3.39 11.67 -1.75
N ILE A 70 -3.10 10.47 -2.23
CA ILE A 70 -3.34 10.09 -3.64
C ILE A 70 -4.82 10.35 -4.02
N LEU A 71 -5.76 9.91 -3.18
CA LEU A 71 -7.19 10.11 -3.42
C LEU A 71 -7.57 11.60 -3.39
N CYS A 72 -7.03 12.38 -2.46
CA CYS A 72 -7.27 13.82 -2.41
C CYS A 72 -6.72 14.59 -3.62
N ASP A 73 -5.65 14.12 -4.26
CA ASP A 73 -5.09 14.77 -5.46
C ASP A 73 -5.78 14.32 -6.76
N THR A 74 -6.37 13.13 -6.78
CA THR A 74 -6.91 12.52 -8.00
C THR A 74 -8.43 12.57 -8.12
N ILE A 75 -9.16 12.72 -7.01
CA ILE A 75 -10.62 12.79 -7.01
C ILE A 75 -11.08 14.25 -6.85
N PRO A 76 -11.69 14.85 -7.88
CA PRO A 76 -12.27 16.19 -7.78
C PRO A 76 -13.29 16.28 -6.65
N ASP A 77 -13.28 17.39 -5.92
CA ASP A 77 -14.26 17.72 -4.88
C ASP A 77 -14.41 16.67 -3.76
N LEU A 78 -13.40 15.81 -3.53
CA LEU A 78 -13.42 14.81 -2.45
C LEU A 78 -13.64 15.46 -1.07
N GLY A 79 -13.08 16.66 -0.88
CA GLY A 79 -13.22 17.52 0.31
C GLY A 79 -12.50 17.00 1.56
N SER A 80 -12.84 15.80 2.01
CA SER A 80 -12.26 15.16 3.20
C SER A 80 -12.18 13.65 3.07
N ILE A 81 -11.21 13.03 3.72
CA ILE A 81 -11.03 11.58 3.79
C ILE A 81 -10.35 11.16 5.09
N GLN A 82 -10.51 9.91 5.49
CA GLN A 82 -9.78 9.32 6.61
C GLN A 82 -8.27 9.30 6.34
N LYS A 83 -7.47 9.41 7.40
CA LYS A 83 -6.00 9.26 7.31
C LYS A 83 -5.62 7.89 6.73
N TRP A 84 -6.32 6.82 7.17
CA TRP A 84 -6.14 5.46 6.65
C TRP A 84 -7.42 4.98 5.95
N PRO A 85 -7.55 5.18 4.62
CA PRO A 85 -8.80 4.90 3.90
C PRO A 85 -9.24 3.43 3.88
N LEU A 86 -8.30 2.49 4.04
CA LEU A 86 -8.59 1.05 4.10
C LEU A 86 -9.05 0.57 5.49
N ARG A 87 -9.00 1.44 6.50
CA ARG A 87 -9.54 1.16 7.83
C ARG A 87 -10.92 1.79 7.95
N LYS A 88 -11.77 1.18 8.78
CA LYS A 88 -13.11 1.74 9.07
C LYS A 88 -12.98 3.16 9.62
N PHE A 89 -14.01 3.96 9.36
CA PHE A 89 -14.19 5.25 10.02
C PHE A 89 -14.58 5.01 11.47
N ASP A 90 -13.87 5.65 12.39
CA ASP A 90 -14.17 5.70 13.82
C ASP A 90 -13.53 6.95 14.45
N THR A 91 -13.59 7.07 15.78
CA THR A 91 -12.99 8.18 16.52
C THR A 91 -11.47 8.26 16.39
N ASN A 92 -10.79 7.14 16.09
CA ASN A 92 -9.35 7.07 15.88
C ASN A 92 -8.94 7.28 14.42
N ASN A 93 -9.88 7.17 13.48
CA ASN A 93 -9.68 7.38 12.05
C ASN A 93 -10.79 8.26 11.44
N PRO A 94 -10.99 9.49 11.94
CA PRO A 94 -12.01 10.40 11.42
C PRO A 94 -11.66 10.89 10.02
N ARG A 95 -12.66 11.42 9.30
CA ARG A 95 -12.40 12.15 8.05
C ARG A 95 -11.78 13.50 8.37
N LEU A 96 -10.72 13.85 7.65
CA LEU A 96 -10.00 15.09 7.75
C LEU A 96 -10.04 15.80 6.40
N PRO A 97 -10.08 17.15 6.36
CA PRO A 97 -9.97 17.88 5.11
C PRO A 97 -8.72 17.47 4.34
N CYS A 98 -8.78 17.43 3.01
CA CYS A 98 -7.63 17.10 2.16
C CYS A 98 -6.47 18.11 2.29
N SER A 99 -6.72 19.28 2.90
CA SER A 99 -5.73 20.29 3.26
C SER A 99 -5.08 20.06 4.64
N SER A 100 -5.48 19.03 5.38
CA SER A 100 -4.92 18.73 6.70
C SER A 100 -3.44 18.37 6.60
N ASN A 101 -2.62 18.91 7.53
CA ASN A 101 -1.20 18.56 7.66
C ASN A 101 -0.94 17.07 7.95
N THR A 102 -1.97 16.34 8.39
CA THR A 102 -1.88 14.88 8.61
C THR A 102 -2.01 14.05 7.32
N ILE A 103 -2.37 14.69 6.22
CA ILE A 103 -2.41 14.16 4.85
C ILE A 103 -1.37 14.96 4.03
N PRO A 104 -0.06 14.74 4.28
CA PRO A 104 1.00 15.54 3.70
C PRO A 104 1.01 15.42 2.18
N ARG A 105 1.43 16.50 1.50
CA ARG A 105 1.64 16.47 0.04
C ARG A 105 2.96 15.80 -0.30
N PHE A 106 2.93 15.09 -1.42
CA PHE A 106 4.14 14.55 -2.03
C PHE A 106 4.97 15.68 -2.65
N SER A 107 6.27 15.68 -2.42
CA SER A 107 7.23 16.62 -2.99
C SER A 107 8.05 15.97 -4.10
N LEU A 108 8.21 16.67 -5.23
CA LEU A 108 9.10 16.25 -6.31
C LEU A 108 10.49 16.89 -6.23
N ALA A 109 10.81 17.61 -5.15
CA ALA A 109 12.09 18.32 -5.01
C ALA A 109 13.31 17.39 -5.16
N GLU A 110 13.23 16.16 -4.66
CA GLU A 110 14.32 15.17 -4.74
C GLU A 110 14.52 14.59 -6.16
N TRP A 111 13.69 14.99 -7.12
CA TRP A 111 13.80 14.64 -8.54
C TRP A 111 14.19 15.83 -9.42
N GLU A 112 14.47 16.99 -8.82
CA GLU A 112 14.99 18.13 -9.56
C GLU A 112 16.40 17.79 -10.09
N GLU A 113 16.53 17.75 -11.42
CA GLU A 113 17.82 17.65 -12.08
C GLU A 113 18.35 19.09 -12.26
N GLY A 114 19.59 19.33 -11.84
CA GLY A 114 20.23 20.62 -12.12
C GLY A 114 20.43 20.81 -13.63
N ASP A 115 20.42 22.06 -14.10
CA ASP A 115 20.79 22.38 -15.48
C ASP A 115 22.21 21.83 -15.76
N ILE A 116 22.31 20.85 -16.67
CA ILE A 116 23.58 20.31 -17.19
C ILE A 116 24.26 21.32 -18.11
#